data_AF-A0A847DQH5-F1
#
_entry.id   AF-A0A847DQH5-F1
#
_cell.length_a   1.000
_cell.length_b   1.000
_cell.length_c   1.000
_cell.angle_alpha   90.00
_cell.angle_beta   90.00
_cell.angle_gamma   90.00
#
_symmetry.space_group_name_H-M   'P 1'
#
loop_
_entity.id
_entity.type
_entity.pdbx_description
1 polymer ?
#
loop_
_entity_poly.entity_id
_entity_poly.type
_entity_poly.pdbx_seq_one_letter_code
_entity_poly.pdbx_strand_id
1 'polypeptide(L)'
;MCDNSCSDHDILEGFECLCCGHCCRGDGFVRVSREDIAHMAEALHIHVSHFVALYTRDPEVSWHAKYGDRWLIDHAGDSLDCIFLEDNKCLLHDAKPRQCKEFPMIWRNQAMLDDCAGYQRLMRLKKERDGLS
;
A
#
# COMPACT_ATOMS: atom_id res chain seq x y z
N MET A 1 7.63 -2.32 36.05
CA MET A 1 6.45 -3.00 35.47
C MET A 1 6.25 -2.37 34.11
N CYS A 2 6.85 -2.97 33.10
CA CYS A 2 6.71 -2.52 31.72
C CYS A 2 5.54 -3.32 31.16
N ASP A 3 4.38 -2.68 31.04
CA ASP A 3 3.20 -3.32 30.46
C ASP A 3 3.49 -3.55 28.97
N ASN A 4 3.71 -4.81 28.62
CA ASN A 4 4.11 -5.28 27.30
C ASN A 4 2.88 -5.54 26.42
N SER A 5 1.83 -4.72 26.56
CA SER A 5 0.56 -4.84 25.84
C SER A 5 0.40 -3.73 24.80
N CYS A 6 1.29 -3.71 23.82
CA CYS A 6 0.95 -3.19 22.49
C CYS A 6 1.43 -4.24 21.51
N SER A 7 0.64 -5.30 21.36
CA SER A 7 0.77 -6.19 20.21
C SER A 7 0.57 -5.35 18.95
N ASP A 8 1.37 -5.58 17.92
CA ASP A 8 1.30 -4.90 16.61
C ASP A 8 -0.11 -4.94 15.97
N HIS A 9 -1.00 -5.78 16.52
CA HIS A 9 -2.40 -5.95 16.16
C HIS A 9 -3.29 -4.72 16.42
N ASP A 10 -3.02 -3.92 17.46
CA ASP A 10 -3.89 -2.79 17.87
C ASP A 10 -3.71 -1.52 17.00
N ILE A 11 -2.76 -1.54 16.05
CA ILE A 11 -2.36 -0.31 15.33
C ILE A 11 -2.99 -0.21 13.93
N LEU A 12 -3.26 -1.33 13.26
CA LEU A 12 -3.94 -1.33 11.96
C LEU A 12 -5.42 -0.94 12.08
N GLU A 13 -6.06 -1.27 13.19
CA GLU A 13 -7.51 -1.15 13.37
C GLU A 13 -8.03 0.30 13.35
N GLY A 14 -7.17 1.29 13.61
CA GLY A 14 -7.54 2.71 13.61
C GLY A 14 -7.18 3.49 12.34
N PHE A 15 -6.48 2.88 11.38
CA PHE A 15 -6.05 3.61 10.19
C PHE A 15 -7.19 3.76 9.17
N GLU A 16 -7.43 4.99 8.75
CA GLU A 16 -8.35 5.31 7.66
C GLU A 16 -7.60 6.05 6.54
N CYS A 17 -7.70 5.54 5.31
CA CYS A 17 -7.12 6.19 4.15
C CYS A 17 -7.92 7.44 3.79
N LEU A 18 -7.35 8.62 4.00
CA LEU A 18 -7.98 9.92 3.67
C LEU A 18 -7.82 10.34 2.20
N CYS A 19 -7.47 9.40 1.30
CA CYS A 19 -7.27 9.66 -0.13
C CYS A 19 -6.31 10.85 -0.41
N CYS A 20 -5.26 10.99 0.39
CA CYS A 20 -4.25 12.03 0.21
C CYS A 20 -3.22 11.69 -0.89
N GLY A 21 -3.24 10.46 -1.40
CA GLY A 21 -2.34 9.97 -2.43
C GLY A 21 -0.88 9.72 -2.01
N HIS A 22 -0.41 10.23 -0.87
CA HIS A 22 1.03 10.15 -0.50
C HIS A 22 1.59 8.72 -0.38
N CYS A 23 0.84 7.76 0.15
CA CYS A 23 1.31 6.37 0.20
C CYS A 23 1.26 5.64 -1.16
N CYS A 24 0.61 6.24 -2.15
CA CYS A 24 0.58 5.76 -3.54
C CYS A 24 1.65 6.43 -4.40
N ARG A 25 2.46 7.33 -3.82
CA ARG A 25 3.55 8.05 -4.49
C ARG A 25 4.89 7.71 -3.86
N GLY A 26 5.93 7.89 -4.67
CA GLY A 26 7.32 7.88 -4.22
C GLY A 26 7.96 6.51 -4.30
N ASP A 27 9.21 6.46 -3.85
CA ASP A 27 10.05 5.26 -3.95
C ASP A 27 9.42 4.09 -3.20
N GLY A 28 8.99 3.09 -3.97
CA GLY A 28 8.36 1.91 -3.43
C GLY A 28 7.89 0.96 -4.51
N PHE A 29 8.18 -0.32 -4.32
CA PHE A 29 7.71 -1.35 -5.22
C PHE A 29 6.48 -2.01 -4.63
N VAL A 30 5.31 -1.77 -5.22
CA VAL A 30 4.08 -2.43 -4.77
C VAL A 30 4.12 -3.88 -5.23
N ARG A 31 4.49 -4.79 -4.33
CA ARG A 31 4.46 -6.23 -4.59
C ARG A 31 3.02 -6.71 -4.71
N VAL A 32 2.77 -7.47 -5.75
CA VAL A 32 1.51 -8.19 -5.97
C VAL A 32 1.81 -9.68 -6.10
N SER A 33 1.16 -10.48 -5.26
CA SER A 33 1.17 -11.93 -5.37
C SER A 33 0.23 -12.38 -6.50
N ARG A 34 0.24 -13.68 -6.81
CA ARG A 34 -0.73 -14.27 -7.77
C ARG A 34 -2.18 -14.05 -7.34
N GLU A 35 -2.44 -14.09 -6.03
CA GLU A 35 -3.78 -13.86 -5.47
C GLU A 35 -4.18 -12.39 -5.59
N ASP A 36 -3.27 -11.46 -5.27
CA ASP A 36 -3.52 -10.03 -5.48
C ASP A 36 -3.83 -9.74 -6.95
N ILE A 37 -3.03 -10.28 -7.87
CA ILE A 37 -3.23 -10.13 -9.33
C ILE A 37 -4.61 -10.64 -9.75
N ALA A 38 -5.05 -11.79 -9.24
CA ALA A 38 -6.35 -12.36 -9.57
C ALA A 38 -7.50 -11.44 -9.13
N HIS A 39 -7.48 -10.98 -7.87
CA HIS A 39 -8.50 -10.07 -7.34
C HIS A 39 -8.50 -8.71 -8.03
N MET A 40 -7.32 -8.15 -8.32
CA MET A 40 -7.20 -6.87 -9.02
C MET A 40 -7.66 -6.96 -10.47
N ALA A 41 -7.35 -8.06 -11.17
CA ALA A 41 -7.83 -8.30 -12.53
C ALA A 41 -9.36 -8.47 -12.58
N GLU A 42 -9.94 -9.16 -11.59
CA GLU A 42 -11.39 -9.31 -11.45
C GLU A 42 -12.07 -7.94 -11.24
N ALA A 43 -11.52 -7.10 -10.35
CA ALA A 43 -12.03 -5.75 -10.11
C ALA A 43 -11.97 -4.83 -11.34
N LEU A 44 -11.00 -5.05 -12.24
CA LEU A 44 -10.91 -4.36 -13.53
C LEU A 44 -11.71 -5.02 -14.66
N HIS A 45 -12.34 -6.18 -14.41
CA HIS A 45 -13.03 -6.99 -15.41
C HIS A 45 -12.15 -7.36 -16.61
N ILE A 46 -10.87 -7.69 -16.37
CA ILE A 46 -9.93 -8.14 -17.39
C ILE A 46 -9.35 -9.52 -17.06
N HIS A 47 -8.80 -10.20 -18.07
CA HIS A 47 -8.11 -11.45 -17.85
C HIS A 47 -6.79 -11.23 -17.09
N VAL A 48 -6.43 -12.18 -16.22
CA VAL A 48 -5.19 -12.14 -15.43
C VAL A 48 -3.94 -11.91 -16.29
N SER A 49 -3.87 -12.54 -17.47
CA SER A 49 -2.73 -12.34 -18.37
C SER A 49 -2.62 -10.91 -18.89
N HIS A 50 -3.74 -10.22 -19.10
CA HIS A 50 -3.74 -8.81 -19.50
C HIS A 50 -3.32 -7.92 -18.33
N PHE A 51 -3.79 -8.21 -17.11
CA PHE A 51 -3.35 -7.48 -15.92
C PHE A 51 -1.83 -7.56 -15.75
N VAL A 52 -1.28 -8.77 -15.85
CA VAL A 52 0.16 -9.01 -15.77
C VAL A 52 0.91 -8.21 -16.84
N ALA A 53 0.44 -8.25 -18.08
CA ALA A 53 1.11 -7.58 -19.19
C ALA A 53 1.05 -6.05 -19.12
N LEU A 54 -0.07 -5.50 -18.64
CA LEU A 54 -0.33 -4.05 -18.70
C LEU A 54 0.11 -3.31 -17.44
N TYR A 55 0.03 -3.94 -16.27
CA TYR A 55 0.14 -3.24 -14.99
C TYR A 55 1.27 -3.74 -14.10
N THR A 56 2.05 -4.73 -14.55
CA THR A 56 3.12 -5.30 -13.74
C THR A 56 4.43 -5.43 -14.48
N ARG A 57 5.52 -5.48 -13.70
CA ARG A 57 6.88 -5.78 -14.16
C ARG A 57 7.50 -6.86 -13.32
N ASP A 58 8.55 -7.49 -13.85
CA ASP A 58 9.30 -8.51 -13.11
C ASP A 58 10.06 -7.87 -11.94
N PRO A 59 10.17 -8.58 -10.80
CA PRO A 59 11.06 -8.17 -9.71
C PRO A 59 12.53 -8.17 -10.13
N GLU A 60 13.27 -7.18 -9.65
CA GLU A 60 14.71 -6.99 -9.88
C GLU A 60 15.51 -8.14 -9.24
N VAL A 61 14.97 -8.72 -8.16
CA VAL A 61 15.60 -9.81 -7.40
C VAL A 61 14.86 -11.13 -7.67
N SER A 62 15.60 -12.09 -8.22
CA SER A 62 15.07 -13.38 -8.72
C SER A 62 14.34 -14.24 -7.69
N TRP A 63 14.63 -14.10 -6.39
CA TRP A 63 13.94 -14.84 -5.33
C TRP A 63 12.47 -14.42 -5.17
N HIS A 64 12.12 -13.16 -5.45
CA HIS A 64 10.72 -12.72 -5.46
C HIS A 64 9.98 -13.30 -6.68
N ALA A 65 10.65 -13.38 -7.84
CA ALA A 65 10.08 -13.99 -9.04
C ALA A 65 9.77 -15.49 -8.88
N LYS A 66 10.48 -16.18 -7.98
CA LYS A 66 10.34 -17.64 -7.76
C LYS A 66 8.93 -18.09 -7.37
N TYR A 67 8.15 -17.22 -6.72
CA TYR A 67 6.76 -17.52 -6.30
C TYR A 67 5.71 -16.95 -7.26
N GLY A 68 6.15 -16.25 -8.32
CA GLY A 68 5.27 -15.54 -9.25
C GLY A 68 4.77 -14.19 -8.72
N ASP A 69 5.46 -13.63 -7.72
CA ASP A 69 5.24 -12.25 -7.32
C ASP A 69 5.72 -11.31 -8.43
N ARG A 70 4.99 -10.22 -8.61
CA ARG A 70 5.32 -9.15 -9.55
C ARG A 70 5.24 -7.81 -8.87
N TRP A 71 5.78 -6.77 -9.49
CA TRP A 71 5.69 -5.41 -8.97
C TRP A 71 4.71 -4.64 -9.85
N LEU A 72 3.84 -3.82 -9.26
CA LEU A 72 3.08 -2.87 -10.07
C LEU A 72 4.03 -1.90 -10.76
N ILE A 73 3.63 -1.42 -11.92
CA ILE A 73 4.32 -0.33 -12.60
C ILE A 73 3.84 1.02 -12.05
N ASP A 74 4.61 2.05 -12.36
CA ASP A 74 4.26 3.44 -12.11
C ASP A 74 3.70 4.07 -13.40
N HIS A 75 3.14 5.27 -13.28
CA HIS A 75 2.79 6.09 -14.43
C HIS A 75 4.00 6.34 -15.34
N ALA A 76 3.76 6.51 -16.64
CA ALA A 76 4.84 6.72 -17.60
C ALA A 76 5.67 7.98 -17.29
N GLY A 77 6.97 7.92 -17.56
CA GLY A 77 7.93 9.00 -17.33
C GLY A 77 8.71 8.81 -16.03
N ASP A 78 9.16 9.92 -15.44
CA ASP A 78 9.94 9.92 -14.19
C ASP A 78 9.05 9.99 -12.93
N SER A 79 7.74 9.74 -13.09
CA SER A 79 6.81 9.68 -11.97
C SER A 79 6.97 8.37 -11.22
N LEU A 80 6.93 8.45 -9.89
CA LEU A 80 6.88 7.30 -8.99
C LEU A 80 5.47 7.12 -8.41
N ASP A 81 4.47 7.58 -9.15
CA ASP A 81 3.07 7.42 -8.78
C ASP A 81 2.60 6.05 -9.29
N CYS A 82 2.07 5.22 -8.40
CA CYS A 82 1.51 3.92 -8.77
C CYS A 82 0.49 4.07 -9.91
N ILE A 83 0.50 3.14 -10.87
CA ILE A 83 -0.35 3.18 -12.07
C ILE A 83 -1.85 3.30 -11.80
N PHE A 84 -2.32 2.90 -10.61
CA PHE A 84 -3.73 3.01 -10.21
C PHE A 84 -4.06 4.28 -9.42
N LEU A 85 -3.14 5.24 -9.32
CA LEU A 85 -3.39 6.53 -8.69
C LEU A 85 -3.94 7.53 -9.73
N GLU A 86 -5.13 8.06 -9.46
CA GLU A 86 -5.77 9.11 -10.26
C GLU A 86 -6.42 10.14 -9.30
N ASP A 87 -6.12 11.44 -9.46
CA ASP A 87 -6.64 12.51 -8.61
C ASP A 87 -6.56 12.24 -7.09
N ASN A 88 -5.40 11.70 -6.64
CA ASN A 88 -5.12 11.25 -5.27
C ASN A 88 -5.91 10.03 -4.78
N LYS A 89 -6.73 9.42 -5.63
CA LYS A 89 -7.54 8.24 -5.33
C LYS A 89 -6.93 7.00 -5.98
N CYS A 90 -6.92 5.92 -5.22
CA CYS A 90 -6.57 4.61 -5.75
C CYS A 90 -7.80 4.03 -6.47
N LEU A 91 -7.70 3.80 -7.77
CA LEU A 91 -8.78 3.23 -8.59
C LEU A 91 -9.15 1.80 -8.17
N LEU A 92 -8.22 1.09 -7.51
CA LEU A 92 -8.43 -0.25 -6.97
C LEU A 92 -8.48 -0.25 -5.44
N HIS A 93 -9.09 0.77 -4.82
CA HIS A 93 -9.07 0.91 -3.36
C HIS A 93 -9.56 -0.34 -2.62
N ASP A 94 -10.68 -0.92 -3.04
CA ASP A 94 -11.29 -2.08 -2.40
C ASP A 94 -10.55 -3.39 -2.73
N ALA A 95 -9.94 -3.43 -3.91
CA ALA A 95 -9.13 -4.54 -4.40
C ALA A 95 -7.63 -4.36 -4.17
N LYS A 96 -7.22 -3.46 -3.26
CA LYS A 96 -5.82 -3.17 -2.98
C LYS A 96 -5.04 -4.45 -2.68
N PRO A 97 -3.80 -4.56 -3.18
CA PRO A 97 -2.96 -5.70 -2.84
C PRO A 97 -2.63 -5.68 -1.36
N ARG A 98 -2.29 -6.86 -0.82
CA ARG A 98 -1.97 -7.04 0.59
C ARG A 98 -0.95 -6.02 1.11
N GLN A 99 0.13 -5.77 0.36
CA GLN A 99 1.15 -4.79 0.77
C GLN A 99 0.57 -3.38 1.01
N CYS A 100 -0.37 -2.92 0.17
CA CYS A 100 -1.03 -1.63 0.35
C CYS A 100 -2.03 -1.63 1.51
N LYS A 101 -2.68 -2.77 1.80
CA LYS A 101 -3.59 -2.93 2.94
C LYS A 101 -2.85 -2.94 4.28
N GLU A 102 -1.59 -3.37 4.27
CA GLU A 102 -0.75 -3.43 5.46
C GLU A 102 -0.02 -2.11 5.78
N PHE A 103 -0.10 -1.10 4.89
CA PHE A 103 0.29 0.27 5.23
C PHE A 103 -0.67 0.83 6.28
N PRO A 104 -0.19 1.54 7.32
CA PRO A 104 1.18 2.04 7.53
C PRO A 104 2.10 1.10 8.33
N MET A 105 1.66 -0.11 8.66
CA MET A 105 2.28 -0.91 9.74
C MET A 105 3.35 -1.90 9.32
N ILE A 106 3.26 -2.49 8.13
CA ILE A 106 4.24 -3.49 7.68
C ILE A 106 5.11 -2.92 6.58
N TRP A 107 4.51 -2.24 5.61
CA TRP A 107 5.23 -1.62 4.52
C TRP A 107 5.14 -0.10 4.62
N ARG A 108 6.27 0.54 4.87
CA ARG A 108 6.40 1.99 5.02
C ARG A 108 7.85 2.43 4.82
N ASN A 109 8.02 3.67 4.41
CA ASN A 109 9.23 4.43 4.68
C ASN A 109 8.84 5.70 5.48
N GLN A 110 9.83 6.38 6.06
CA GLN A 110 9.55 7.52 6.93
C GLN A 110 8.86 8.67 6.18
N ALA A 111 9.27 8.96 4.95
CA ALA A 111 8.65 9.99 4.12
C ALA A 111 7.15 9.73 3.87
N MET A 112 6.79 8.48 3.56
CA MET A 112 5.39 8.06 3.37
C MET A 112 4.56 8.28 4.64
N LEU A 113 5.14 8.08 5.83
CA LEU A 113 4.43 8.31 7.09
C LEU A 113 4.25 9.80 7.36
N ASP A 114 5.30 10.58 7.19
CA ASP A 114 5.32 12.01 7.52
C ASP A 114 4.27 12.76 6.70
N ASP A 115 4.11 12.41 5.42
CA ASP A 115 3.20 13.11 4.51
C ASP A 115 1.78 12.49 4.43
N CYS A 116 1.57 11.29 4.98
CA CYS A 116 0.26 10.64 4.91
C CYS A 116 -0.73 11.24 5.91
N ALA A 117 -1.73 11.98 5.41
CA ALA A 117 -2.79 12.57 6.22
C ALA A 117 -3.55 11.53 7.09
N GLY A 118 -3.76 10.31 6.59
CA GLY A 118 -4.40 9.24 7.36
C GLY A 118 -3.54 8.77 8.54
N TYR A 119 -2.23 8.69 8.35
CA TYR A 119 -1.30 8.32 9.41
C TYR A 119 -1.19 9.43 10.47
N GLN A 120 -1.07 10.69 10.02
CA GLN A 120 -1.05 11.83 10.94
C GLN A 120 -2.32 11.93 11.79
N ARG A 121 -3.49 11.66 11.19
CA ARG A 121 -4.75 11.56 11.94
C ARG A 121 -4.72 10.44 12.97
N LEU A 122 -4.25 9.25 12.60
CA LEU A 122 -4.11 8.12 13.52
C LEU A 122 -3.20 8.47 14.72
N MET A 123 -2.04 9.08 14.45
CA MET A 123 -1.10 9.47 15.51
C MET A 123 -1.69 10.53 16.45
N ARG A 124 -2.42 11.51 15.91
CA ARG A 124 -3.13 12.50 16.73
C ARG A 124 -4.16 11.85 17.65
N LEU A 125 -5.00 10.96 17.12
CA LEU A 125 -6.03 10.26 17.90
C LEU A 125 -5.42 9.38 19.01
N LYS A 126 -4.29 8.72 18.73
CA LYS A 126 -3.56 7.96 19.74
C LYS A 126 -3.01 8.86 20.85
N LYS A 127 -2.39 9.99 20.47
CA LYS A 127 -1.86 10.97 21.43
C LYS A 127 -2.96 11.52 22.36
N GLU A 128 -4.14 11.83 21.80
CA GLU A 128 -5.32 12.26 22.56
C GLU A 128 -5.83 11.16 23.52
N ARG A 129 -5.94 9.92 23.04
CA ARG A 129 -6.35 8.76 23.86
C ARG A 129 -5.39 8.50 25.02
N ASP A 130 -4.10 8.64 24.76
CA ASP A 130 -3.04 8.32 25.73
C ASP A 130 -2.73 9.50 26.68
N GLY A 131 -3.49 10.60 26.59
CA GLY A 131 -3.42 11.74 27.52
C GLY A 131 -2.14 12.57 27.40
N LEU A 132 -1.41 12.43 26.30
CA LEU A 132 -0.18 13.16 26.03
C LEU A 132 -0.57 14.44 25.27
N SER A 133 -0.49 15.63 25.89
CA SER A 133 -0.70 16.92 25.22
C SER A 133 0.63 17.51 24.74
#